data_AF-A0A7R9DM43-F1
#
_entry.id   AF-A0A7R9DM43-F1
#
_cell.length_a   1.000
_cell.length_b   1.000
_cell.length_c   1.000
_cell.angle_alpha   90.00
_cell.angle_beta   90.00
_cell.angle_gamma   90.00
#
_symmetry.space_group_name_H-M   'P 1'
#
loop_
_entity.id
_entity.type
_entity.pdbx_description
1 polymer ?
#
loop_
_entity_poly.entity_id
_entity_poly.type
_entity_poly.pdbx_seq_one_letter_code
_entity_poly.pdbx_strand_id
1 'polypeptide(L)'
;YDSVLQESALERLYRWTQTHCRNIESPEMSELLAQAMACLQDRPVLFKYVLDEYCTSRRSVLVRAFIDALTQGGPGGTPKPIEMHAHDPKRYVGDMLAWLHQFIPGEKENLLTLLKGCQKLDVSEHIQQTLSNITEGVCHPLRVRMEQILTFEVGPIVLYGVTNLARFYKQVIVQVVGNSLLESTLIDLEKLCYQTFLLTLESQVKRELSEKAEAPPSDLSPSPQVSQL
;
A
#
# COMPACT_ATOMS: atom_id res chain seq x y z
N TYR A 1 -3.40 17.82 -47.33
CA TYR A 1 -2.01 17.38 -47.14
C TYR A 1 -1.58 17.58 -45.69
N ASP A 2 -1.82 18.77 -45.12
CA ASP A 2 -1.51 19.08 -43.71
C ASP A 2 -2.21 18.19 -42.68
N SER A 3 -3.49 17.84 -42.87
CA SER A 3 -4.22 16.94 -41.95
C SER A 3 -3.57 15.55 -41.84
N VAL A 4 -3.08 15.00 -42.96
CA VAL A 4 -2.46 13.67 -42.99
C VAL A 4 -1.08 13.69 -42.32
N LEU A 5 -0.32 14.77 -42.49
CA LEU A 5 0.96 14.96 -41.82
C LEU A 5 0.78 15.15 -40.31
N GLN A 6 -0.25 15.89 -39.89
CA GLN A 6 -0.61 16.07 -38.48
C GLN A 6 -1.01 14.75 -37.82
N GLU A 7 -1.84 13.94 -38.47
CA GLU A 7 -2.23 12.61 -37.98
C GLU A 7 -1.02 11.67 -37.84
N SER A 8 -0.13 11.64 -38.85
CA SER A 8 1.08 10.83 -38.80
C SER A 8 2.06 11.27 -37.69
N ALA A 9 2.23 12.58 -37.51
CA ALA A 9 3.06 13.12 -36.43
C ALA A 9 2.49 12.77 -35.04
N LEU A 10 1.17 12.88 -34.88
CA LEU A 10 0.47 12.54 -33.66
C LEU A 10 0.59 11.03 -33.34
N GLU A 11 0.45 10.16 -34.33
CA GLU A 11 0.62 8.71 -34.15
C GLU A 11 2.04 8.36 -33.68
N ARG A 12 3.06 9.02 -34.26
CA ARG A 12 4.46 8.86 -33.83
C ARG A 12 4.67 9.34 -32.40
N LEU A 13 4.12 10.49 -32.04
CA LEU A 13 4.19 11.02 -30.67
C LEU A 13 3.53 10.05 -29.68
N TYR A 14 2.33 9.57 -29.99
CA TYR A 14 1.61 8.59 -29.19
C TYR A 14 2.44 7.33 -28.95
N ARG A 15 2.95 6.69 -30.01
CA ARG A 15 3.76 5.46 -29.90
C ARG A 15 5.04 5.69 -29.09
N TRP A 16 5.71 6.82 -29.30
CA TRP A 16 6.89 7.18 -28.52
C TRP A 16 6.54 7.33 -27.03
N THR A 17 5.47 8.07 -26.71
CA THR A 17 5.06 8.33 -25.32
C THR A 17 4.67 7.04 -24.62
N GLN A 18 3.87 6.20 -25.26
CA GLN A 18 3.46 4.89 -24.74
C GLN A 18 4.68 4.01 -24.43
N THR A 19 5.66 3.95 -25.33
CA THR A 19 6.87 3.13 -25.15
C THR A 19 7.76 3.62 -24.01
N HIS A 20 7.83 4.93 -23.80
CA HIS A 20 8.83 5.55 -22.92
C HIS A 20 8.26 5.99 -21.56
N CYS A 21 6.94 5.98 -21.36
CA CYS A 21 6.29 6.44 -20.13
C CYS A 21 6.81 5.73 -18.86
N ARG A 22 7.30 4.49 -19.00
CA ARG A 22 7.96 3.73 -17.92
C ARG A 22 9.22 4.39 -17.34
N ASN A 23 9.87 5.27 -18.10
CA ASN A 23 11.14 5.92 -17.72
C ASN A 23 10.93 7.30 -17.07
N ILE A 24 9.77 7.54 -16.46
CA ILE A 24 9.40 8.84 -15.85
C ILE A 24 10.39 9.33 -14.78
N GLU A 25 11.16 8.42 -14.16
CA GLU A 25 12.16 8.73 -13.14
C GLU A 25 13.46 9.33 -13.72
N SER A 26 13.68 9.21 -15.04
CA SER A 26 14.80 9.88 -15.70
C SER A 26 14.45 11.35 -15.94
N PRO A 27 15.26 12.33 -15.44
CA PRO A 27 14.96 13.75 -15.59
C PRO A 27 14.74 14.18 -17.04
N GLU A 28 15.62 13.75 -17.95
CA GLU A 28 15.53 14.06 -19.38
C GLU A 28 14.25 13.50 -20.02
N MET A 29 13.83 12.29 -19.61
CA MET A 29 12.62 11.66 -20.14
C MET A 29 11.37 12.30 -19.56
N SER A 30 11.39 12.70 -18.28
CA SER A 30 10.24 13.24 -17.57
C SER A 30 9.70 14.53 -18.21
N GLU A 31 10.59 15.42 -18.65
CA GLU A 31 10.21 16.66 -19.32
C GLU A 31 9.58 16.42 -20.69
N LEU A 32 10.18 15.53 -21.49
CA LEU A 32 9.67 15.16 -22.81
C LEU A 32 8.32 14.44 -22.72
N LEU A 33 8.15 13.55 -21.75
CA LEU A 33 6.89 12.86 -21.49
C LEU A 33 5.79 13.86 -21.08
N ALA A 34 6.09 14.82 -20.20
CA ALA A 34 5.13 15.84 -19.80
C ALA A 34 4.66 16.70 -20.98
N GLN A 35 5.59 17.09 -21.86
CA GLN A 35 5.26 17.83 -23.09
C GLN A 35 4.42 16.99 -24.05
N ALA A 36 4.75 15.70 -24.20
CA ALA A 36 3.99 14.80 -25.05
C ALA A 36 2.56 14.60 -24.53
N MET A 37 2.38 14.38 -23.22
CA MET A 37 1.07 14.28 -22.58
C MET A 37 0.26 15.59 -22.71
N ALA A 38 0.92 16.74 -22.60
CA ALA A 38 0.28 18.04 -22.84
C ALA A 38 -0.20 18.18 -24.30
N CYS A 39 0.49 17.63 -25.28
CA CYS A 39 0.00 17.61 -26.66
C CYS A 39 -1.15 16.61 -26.85
N LEU A 40 -1.03 15.41 -26.25
CA LEU A 40 -2.03 14.34 -26.37
C LEU A 40 -3.36 14.66 -25.65
N GLN A 41 -3.40 15.63 -24.73
CA GLN A 41 -4.63 16.00 -24.00
C GLN A 41 -5.78 16.42 -24.93
N ASP A 42 -5.49 16.91 -26.14
CA ASP A 42 -6.49 17.24 -27.17
C ASP A 42 -7.09 16.00 -27.88
N ARG A 43 -6.63 14.80 -27.51
CA ARG A 43 -7.06 13.50 -28.03
C ARG A 43 -7.26 12.54 -26.85
N PRO A 44 -8.38 12.67 -26.11
CA PRO A 44 -8.59 11.97 -24.84
C PRO A 44 -8.40 10.45 -24.89
N VAL A 45 -8.75 9.82 -26.01
CA VAL A 45 -8.58 8.37 -26.20
C VAL A 45 -7.10 7.96 -26.20
N LEU A 46 -6.25 8.69 -26.93
CA LEU A 46 -4.81 8.40 -26.99
C LEU A 46 -4.12 8.72 -25.66
N PHE A 47 -4.52 9.84 -25.03
CA PHE A 47 -4.06 10.21 -23.70
C PHE A 47 -4.36 9.10 -22.68
N LYS A 48 -5.58 8.56 -22.69
CA LYS A 48 -5.98 7.46 -21.81
C LYS A 48 -5.15 6.20 -22.06
N TYR A 49 -4.91 5.81 -23.30
CA TYR A 49 -4.08 4.63 -23.60
C TYR A 49 -2.64 4.77 -23.10
N VAL A 50 -2.06 5.97 -23.15
CA VAL A 50 -0.74 6.22 -22.55
C VAL A 50 -0.79 6.13 -21.03
N LEU A 51 -1.83 6.68 -20.38
CA LEU A 51 -2.01 6.55 -18.93
C LEU A 51 -2.23 5.11 -18.48
N ASP A 52 -2.98 4.32 -19.25
CA ASP A 52 -3.21 2.90 -18.95
C ASP A 52 -1.91 2.08 -19.07
N GLU A 53 -1.08 2.35 -20.08
CA GLU A 53 0.25 1.73 -20.23
C GLU A 53 1.18 2.15 -19.08
N TYR A 54 1.21 3.45 -18.76
CA TYR A 54 1.97 3.97 -17.63
C TYR A 54 1.57 3.29 -16.32
N CYS A 55 0.27 3.20 -16.07
CA CYS A 55 -0.30 2.52 -14.90
C CYS A 55 0.16 1.07 -14.83
N THR A 56 0.10 0.34 -15.94
CA THR A 56 0.51 -1.06 -16.02
C THR A 56 2.00 -1.21 -15.69
N SER A 57 2.84 -0.36 -16.27
CA SER A 57 4.28 -0.37 -16.00
C SER A 57 4.58 -0.06 -14.53
N ARG A 58 4.01 1.01 -13.97
CA ARG A 58 4.26 1.42 -12.58
C ARG A 58 3.71 0.44 -11.56
N ARG A 59 2.53 -0.16 -11.81
CA ARG A 59 2.01 -1.27 -10.98
C ARG A 59 3.01 -2.42 -10.91
N SER A 60 3.61 -2.81 -12.04
CA SER A 60 4.63 -3.87 -12.07
C SER A 60 5.88 -3.51 -11.25
N VAL A 61 6.35 -2.26 -11.36
CA VAL A 61 7.48 -1.73 -10.57
C VAL A 61 7.17 -1.77 -9.08
N LEU A 62 6.00 -1.25 -8.67
CA LEU A 62 5.57 -1.20 -7.27
C LEU A 62 5.47 -2.61 -6.68
N VAL A 63 4.83 -3.55 -7.38
CA VAL A 63 4.69 -4.94 -6.90
C VAL A 63 6.06 -5.59 -6.76
N ARG A 64 6.92 -5.48 -7.77
CA ARG A 64 8.27 -6.05 -7.71
C ARG A 64 9.06 -5.46 -6.54
N ALA A 65 9.07 -4.14 -6.40
CA ALA A 65 9.79 -3.46 -5.34
C ALA A 65 9.28 -3.86 -3.94
N PHE A 66 7.96 -4.10 -3.79
CA PHE A 66 7.40 -4.60 -2.53
C PHE A 66 7.86 -6.03 -2.23
N ILE A 67 7.83 -6.93 -3.22
CA ILE A 67 8.32 -8.30 -3.06
C ILE A 67 9.83 -8.34 -2.78
N ASP A 68 10.61 -7.49 -3.43
CA ASP A 68 12.04 -7.37 -3.18
C ASP A 68 12.29 -6.87 -1.75
N ALA A 69 11.54 -5.87 -1.26
CA ALA A 69 11.62 -5.43 0.13
C ALA A 69 11.26 -6.55 1.13
N LEU A 70 10.27 -7.38 0.81
CA LEU A 70 9.89 -8.52 1.63
C LEU A 70 10.99 -9.59 1.69
N THR A 71 11.57 -9.95 0.54
CA THR A 71 12.37 -11.18 0.37
C THR A 71 13.88 -10.95 0.24
N GLN A 72 14.31 -9.84 -0.37
CA GLN A 72 15.72 -9.51 -0.63
C GLN A 72 16.23 -8.38 0.25
N GLY A 73 15.36 -7.46 0.66
CA GLY A 73 15.75 -6.24 1.36
C GLY A 73 16.31 -5.18 0.40
N GLY A 74 17.02 -4.20 0.95
CA GLY A 74 17.61 -3.11 0.16
C GLY A 74 18.93 -3.49 -0.53
N PRO A 75 19.48 -2.58 -1.37
CA PRO A 75 20.74 -2.81 -2.08
C PRO A 75 21.86 -3.22 -1.13
N GLY A 76 22.56 -4.32 -1.44
CA GLY A 76 23.61 -4.87 -0.56
C GLY A 76 23.08 -5.55 0.71
N GLY A 77 21.79 -5.89 0.77
CA GLY A 77 21.15 -6.57 1.91
C GLY A 77 20.81 -5.65 3.08
N THR A 78 20.82 -4.33 2.86
CA THR A 78 20.48 -3.32 3.87
C THR A 78 19.42 -2.35 3.33
N PRO A 79 18.26 -2.18 4.00
CA PRO A 79 17.83 -2.95 5.17
C PRO A 79 17.62 -4.44 4.84
N LYS A 80 17.66 -5.30 5.85
CA LYS A 80 17.41 -6.74 5.69
C LYS A 80 16.00 -7.00 5.14
N PRO A 81 15.75 -8.16 4.49
CA PRO A 81 14.41 -8.56 4.08
C PRO A 81 13.42 -8.46 5.23
N ILE A 82 12.24 -7.90 4.97
CA ILE A 82 11.21 -7.71 6.00
C ILE A 82 10.76 -9.07 6.58
N GLU A 83 10.76 -10.14 5.76
CA GLU A 83 10.44 -11.51 6.19
C GLU A 83 11.32 -12.03 7.33
N MET A 84 12.56 -11.52 7.47
CA MET A 84 13.43 -11.89 8.58
C MET A 84 12.84 -11.51 9.94
N HIS A 85 11.91 -10.56 9.97
CA HIS A 85 11.22 -10.08 11.17
C HIS A 85 9.88 -10.79 11.42
N ALA A 86 9.52 -11.83 10.67
CA ALA A 86 8.22 -12.50 10.81
C ALA A 86 7.97 -13.11 12.22
N HIS A 87 9.02 -13.35 13.00
CA HIS A 87 8.94 -13.78 14.40
C HIS A 87 8.48 -12.67 15.37
N ASP A 88 8.51 -11.41 14.95
CA ASP A 88 8.01 -10.24 15.68
C ASP A 88 6.84 -9.64 14.89
N PRO A 89 5.58 -10.01 15.22
CA PRO A 89 4.40 -9.56 14.47
C PRO A 89 4.27 -8.05 14.34
N LYS A 90 4.59 -7.31 15.40
CA LYS A 90 4.45 -5.85 15.43
C LYS A 90 5.47 -5.21 14.49
N ARG A 91 6.71 -5.67 14.53
CA ARG A 91 7.76 -5.18 13.63
C ARG A 91 7.50 -5.57 12.18
N TYR A 92 7.13 -6.83 11.92
CA TYR A 92 6.85 -7.31 10.57
C TYR A 92 5.74 -6.52 9.87
N VAL A 93 4.59 -6.35 10.55
CA VAL A 93 3.48 -5.54 10.04
C VAL A 93 3.89 -4.07 9.91
N GLY A 94 4.62 -3.54 10.89
CA GLY A 94 5.12 -2.17 10.86
C GLY A 94 6.01 -1.87 9.66
N ASP A 95 6.98 -2.74 9.39
CA ASP A 95 7.92 -2.60 8.28
C ASP A 95 7.19 -2.64 6.92
N MET A 96 6.21 -3.54 6.74
CA MET A 96 5.39 -3.60 5.52
C MET A 96 4.59 -2.30 5.28
N LEU A 97 3.91 -1.81 6.33
CA LEU A 97 3.09 -0.60 6.21
C LEU A 97 3.94 0.67 6.08
N ALA A 98 5.08 0.72 6.76
CA ALA A 98 6.07 1.80 6.63
C ALA A 98 6.61 1.88 5.20
N TRP A 99 6.94 0.72 4.60
CA TRP A 99 7.41 0.67 3.22
C TRP A 99 6.37 1.24 2.25
N LEU A 100 5.10 0.85 2.38
CA LEU A 100 4.02 1.39 1.54
C LEU A 100 3.86 2.90 1.71
N HIS A 101 3.87 3.38 2.95
CA HIS A 101 3.79 4.80 3.26
C HIS A 101 4.95 5.62 2.65
N GLN A 102 6.14 5.04 2.57
CA GLN A 102 7.31 5.69 1.95
C GLN A 102 7.28 5.65 0.42
N PHE A 103 6.80 4.55 -0.16
CA PHE A 103 6.86 4.33 -1.62
C PHE A 103 5.75 5.10 -2.38
N ILE A 104 4.52 5.07 -1.87
CA ILE A 104 3.33 5.61 -2.55
C ILE A 104 3.44 7.11 -2.91
N PRO A 105 3.98 8.00 -2.05
CA PRO A 105 4.16 9.41 -2.41
C PRO A 105 4.98 9.61 -3.69
N GLY A 106 6.01 8.80 -3.92
CA GLY A 106 6.83 8.87 -5.14
C GLY A 106 6.04 8.57 -6.41
N GLU A 107 5.11 7.61 -6.38
CA GLU A 107 4.22 7.34 -7.52
C GLU A 107 3.30 8.52 -7.83
N LYS A 108 2.82 9.21 -6.79
CA LYS A 108 2.01 10.42 -6.95
C LYS A 108 2.84 11.57 -7.54
N GLU A 109 4.07 11.75 -7.11
CA GLU A 109 5.00 12.75 -7.65
C GLU A 109 5.35 12.46 -9.13
N ASN A 110 5.56 11.19 -9.49
CA ASN A 110 5.78 10.79 -10.88
C ASN A 110 4.56 11.12 -11.76
N LEU A 111 3.34 10.87 -11.28
CA LEU A 111 2.10 11.23 -11.98
C LEU A 111 1.93 12.75 -12.13
N LEU A 112 2.21 13.51 -11.07
CA LEU A 112 2.19 14.98 -11.12
C LEU A 112 3.19 15.51 -12.14
N THR A 113 4.37 14.89 -12.22
CA THR A 113 5.41 15.24 -13.20
C THR A 113 4.94 14.92 -14.62
N LEU A 114 4.43 13.71 -14.85
CA LEU A 114 3.91 13.26 -16.14
C LEU A 114 2.79 14.17 -16.68
N LEU A 115 1.94 14.71 -15.80
CA LEU A 115 0.77 15.49 -16.16
C LEU A 115 0.94 17.01 -15.98
N LYS A 116 2.15 17.49 -15.67
CA LYS A 116 2.44 18.91 -15.33
C LYS A 116 1.96 19.93 -16.38
N GLY A 117 1.92 19.55 -17.66
CA GLY A 117 1.48 20.41 -18.77
C GLY A 117 0.01 20.24 -19.20
N CYS A 118 -0.74 19.37 -18.54
CA CYS A 118 -2.14 19.09 -18.88
C CYS A 118 -3.07 20.06 -18.15
N GLN A 119 -3.90 20.79 -18.89
CA GLN A 119 -4.78 21.85 -18.35
C GLN A 119 -6.24 21.71 -18.77
N LYS A 120 -6.52 20.95 -19.85
CA LYS A 120 -7.86 20.79 -20.44
C LYS A 120 -8.65 19.62 -19.85
N LEU A 121 -8.04 18.83 -18.97
CA LEU A 121 -8.60 17.62 -18.36
C LEU A 121 -8.63 17.79 -16.84
N ASP A 122 -9.50 17.03 -16.16
CA ASP A 122 -9.44 16.91 -14.70
C ASP A 122 -8.22 16.06 -14.30
N VAL A 123 -7.07 16.73 -14.20
CA VAL A 123 -5.80 16.08 -13.84
C VAL A 123 -5.88 15.43 -12.46
N SER A 124 -6.61 16.03 -11.51
CA SER A 124 -6.74 15.49 -10.16
C SER A 124 -7.45 14.14 -10.17
N GLU A 125 -8.55 14.03 -10.92
CA GLU A 125 -9.28 12.77 -11.07
C GLU A 125 -8.40 11.68 -11.72
N HIS A 126 -7.68 12.00 -12.79
CA HIS A 126 -6.79 11.05 -13.46
C HIS A 126 -5.67 10.57 -12.53
N ILE A 127 -5.05 11.48 -11.77
CA ILE A 127 -4.02 11.11 -10.79
C ILE A 127 -4.60 10.15 -9.75
N GLN A 128 -5.78 10.47 -9.20
CA GLN A 128 -6.40 9.63 -8.17
C GLN A 128 -6.75 8.23 -8.72
N GLN A 129 -7.35 8.15 -9.90
CA GLN A 129 -7.71 6.88 -10.54
C GLN A 129 -6.47 6.05 -10.89
N THR A 130 -5.47 6.66 -11.52
CA THR A 130 -4.24 5.96 -11.89
C THR A 130 -3.46 5.51 -10.66
N LEU A 131 -3.37 6.32 -9.61
CA LEU A 131 -2.69 5.93 -8.38
C LEU A 131 -3.43 4.81 -7.63
N SER A 132 -4.76 4.84 -7.60
CA SER A 132 -5.59 3.74 -7.09
C SER A 132 -5.28 2.43 -7.84
N ASN A 133 -5.19 2.51 -9.17
CA ASN A 133 -4.87 1.36 -9.99
C ASN A 133 -3.41 0.89 -9.78
N ILE A 134 -2.43 1.79 -9.64
CA ILE A 134 -1.05 1.39 -9.37
C ILE A 134 -0.95 0.63 -8.02
N THR A 135 -1.62 1.14 -6.99
CA THR A 135 -1.56 0.59 -5.63
C THR A 135 -2.40 -0.68 -5.42
N GLU A 136 -3.37 -0.97 -6.30
CA GLU A 136 -4.09 -2.25 -6.32
C GLU A 136 -3.14 -3.47 -6.35
N GLY A 137 -1.99 -3.34 -7.01
CA GLY A 137 -1.04 -4.45 -7.16
C GLY A 137 -0.51 -5.02 -5.84
N VAL A 138 -0.49 -4.22 -4.75
CA VAL A 138 0.01 -4.66 -3.44
C VAL A 138 -1.07 -5.14 -2.48
N CYS A 139 -2.34 -4.95 -2.80
CA CYS A 139 -3.43 -5.33 -1.91
C CYS A 139 -3.39 -6.83 -1.56
N HIS A 140 -3.22 -7.69 -2.56
CA HIS A 140 -3.16 -9.13 -2.35
C HIS A 140 -1.93 -9.59 -1.53
N PRO A 141 -0.68 -9.26 -1.90
CA PRO A 141 0.48 -9.71 -1.13
C PRO A 141 0.49 -9.14 0.29
N LEU A 142 0.09 -7.87 0.49
CA LEU A 142 -0.06 -7.30 1.84
C LEU A 142 -1.05 -8.11 2.68
N ARG A 143 -2.24 -8.37 2.13
CA ARG A 143 -3.31 -9.11 2.82
C ARG A 143 -2.84 -10.49 3.24
N VAL A 144 -2.26 -11.27 2.32
CA VAL A 144 -1.77 -12.62 2.60
C VAL A 144 -0.77 -12.63 3.75
N ARG A 145 0.21 -11.70 3.77
CA ARG A 145 1.23 -11.66 4.83
C ARG A 145 0.69 -11.22 6.18
N MET A 146 -0.25 -10.27 6.18
CA MET A 146 -0.89 -9.82 7.41
C MET A 146 -1.84 -10.89 7.97
N GLU A 147 -2.62 -11.57 7.13
CA GLU A 147 -3.47 -12.68 7.55
C GLU A 147 -2.66 -13.84 8.12
N GLN A 148 -1.55 -14.22 7.47
CA GLN A 148 -0.64 -15.24 7.96
C GLN A 148 -0.11 -14.92 9.37
N ILE A 149 0.27 -13.66 9.65
CA ILE A 149 0.81 -13.33 10.97
C ILE A 149 -0.25 -13.51 12.08
N LEU A 150 -1.53 -13.29 11.76
CA LEU A 150 -2.65 -13.42 12.69
C LEU A 150 -3.07 -14.87 12.94
N THR A 151 -2.61 -15.82 12.12
CA THR A 151 -2.84 -17.26 12.37
C THR A 151 -1.89 -17.87 13.39
N PHE A 152 -0.79 -17.21 13.73
CA PHE A 152 0.11 -17.66 14.79
C PHE A 152 -0.46 -17.36 16.17
N GLU A 153 0.00 -18.09 17.19
CA GLU A 153 -0.33 -17.78 18.58
C GLU A 153 0.37 -16.48 19.02
N VAL A 154 -0.33 -15.37 18.84
CA VAL A 154 0.13 -14.03 19.22
C VAL A 154 -0.66 -13.57 20.46
N GLY A 155 0.05 -13.16 21.51
CA GLY A 155 -0.59 -12.64 22.72
C GLY A 155 -1.40 -11.35 22.48
N PRO A 156 -2.45 -11.08 23.28
CA PRO A 156 -3.38 -9.98 23.03
C PRO A 156 -2.72 -8.59 23.11
N ILE A 157 -1.69 -8.42 23.93
CA ILE A 157 -0.92 -7.16 24.03
C ILE A 157 -0.25 -6.83 22.68
N VAL A 158 0.35 -7.83 22.02
CA VAL A 158 1.00 -7.66 20.72
C VAL A 158 -0.05 -7.39 19.65
N LEU A 159 -1.16 -8.12 19.64
CA LEU A 159 -2.28 -7.91 18.71
C LEU A 159 -2.90 -6.51 18.83
N TYR A 160 -3.02 -5.99 20.05
CA TYR A 160 -3.46 -4.61 20.28
C TYR A 160 -2.47 -3.60 19.69
N GLY A 161 -1.16 -3.85 19.87
CA GLY A 161 -0.10 -3.07 19.25
C GLY A 161 -0.16 -3.08 17.72
N VAL A 162 -0.36 -4.25 17.10
CA VAL A 162 -0.53 -4.42 15.65
C VAL A 162 -1.77 -3.69 15.16
N THR A 163 -2.89 -3.79 15.88
CA THR A 163 -4.15 -3.10 15.52
C THR A 163 -3.98 -1.59 15.48
N ASN A 164 -3.33 -1.01 16.49
CA ASN A 164 -3.07 0.42 16.54
C ASN A 164 -2.12 0.87 15.41
N LEU A 165 -1.14 0.04 15.07
CA LEU A 165 -0.22 0.29 13.97
C LEU A 165 -0.93 0.28 12.62
N ALA A 166 -1.78 -0.73 12.37
CA ALA A 166 -2.62 -0.81 11.18
C ALA A 166 -3.54 0.41 11.06
N ARG A 167 -4.17 0.84 12.15
CA ARG A 167 -5.02 2.04 12.20
C ARG A 167 -4.24 3.31 11.85
N PHE A 168 -3.07 3.50 12.45
CA PHE A 168 -2.22 4.66 12.18
C PHE A 168 -1.80 4.71 10.71
N TYR A 169 -1.25 3.62 10.17
CA TYR A 169 -0.78 3.58 8.78
C TYR A 169 -1.92 3.72 7.78
N LYS A 170 -3.09 3.12 8.05
CA LYS A 170 -4.30 3.37 7.26
C LYS A 170 -4.60 4.87 7.18
N GLN A 171 -4.60 5.58 8.31
CA GLN A 171 -4.91 7.02 8.32
C GLN A 171 -3.94 7.84 7.46
N VAL A 172 -2.64 7.57 7.53
CA VAL A 172 -1.64 8.34 6.74
C VAL A 172 -1.61 7.92 5.27
N ILE A 173 -1.79 6.64 4.94
CA ILE A 173 -1.78 6.16 3.55
C ILE A 173 -3.03 6.65 2.80
N VAL A 174 -4.21 6.60 3.43
CA VAL A 174 -5.48 7.03 2.80
C VAL A 174 -5.50 8.53 2.46
N GLN A 175 -4.70 9.36 3.13
CA GLN A 175 -4.53 10.77 2.75
C GLN A 175 -3.90 10.93 1.35
N VAL A 176 -3.14 9.94 0.89
CA VAL A 176 -2.48 9.95 -0.42
C VAL A 176 -3.30 9.21 -1.47
N VAL A 177 -3.92 8.07 -1.10
CA VAL A 177 -4.62 7.14 -2.00
C VAL A 177 -6.10 6.92 -1.64
N GLY A 178 -6.80 7.97 -1.21
CA GLY A 178 -8.20 7.87 -0.83
C GLY A 178 -9.13 7.39 -1.96
N ASN A 179 -10.20 6.72 -1.59
CA ASN A 179 -11.18 6.05 -2.45
C ASN A 179 -10.56 4.97 -3.37
N SER A 180 -9.61 4.19 -2.84
CA SER A 180 -8.93 3.12 -3.60
C SER A 180 -9.21 1.72 -3.04
N LEU A 181 -8.86 0.68 -3.81
CA LEU A 181 -8.87 -0.70 -3.29
C LEU A 181 -7.86 -0.88 -2.14
N LEU A 182 -6.78 -0.09 -2.11
CA LEU A 182 -5.82 -0.14 -1.02
C LEU A 182 -6.45 0.38 0.28
N GLU A 183 -7.27 1.43 0.23
CA GLU A 183 -8.03 1.90 1.39
C GLU A 183 -8.95 0.82 1.94
N SER A 184 -9.78 0.19 1.10
CA SER A 184 -10.67 -0.88 1.56
C SER A 184 -9.89 -2.08 2.11
N THR A 185 -8.77 -2.44 1.48
CA THR A 185 -7.88 -3.49 1.98
C THR A 185 -7.32 -3.16 3.37
N LEU A 186 -6.87 -1.93 3.60
CA LEU A 186 -6.35 -1.51 4.90
C LEU A 186 -7.46 -1.44 5.98
N ILE A 187 -8.68 -1.03 5.61
CA ILE A 187 -9.85 -1.07 6.50
C ILE A 187 -10.17 -2.50 6.92
N ASP A 188 -10.19 -3.44 5.98
CA ASP A 188 -10.46 -4.84 6.27
C ASP A 188 -9.38 -5.46 7.16
N LEU A 189 -8.11 -5.16 6.87
CA LEU A 189 -6.98 -5.64 7.66
C LEU A 189 -6.98 -5.08 9.09
N GLU A 190 -7.33 -3.80 9.27
CA GLU A 190 -7.53 -3.23 10.61
C GLU A 190 -8.65 -3.95 11.37
N LYS A 191 -9.80 -4.17 10.72
CA LYS A 191 -10.93 -4.89 11.32
C LYS A 191 -10.53 -6.31 11.72
N LEU A 192 -9.81 -7.01 10.84
CA LEU A 192 -9.33 -8.35 11.12
C LEU A 192 -8.37 -8.37 12.32
N CYS A 193 -7.38 -7.48 12.37
CA CYS A 193 -6.47 -7.36 13.51
C CYS A 193 -7.24 -7.13 14.82
N TYR A 194 -8.24 -6.25 14.80
CA TYR A 194 -9.05 -5.95 15.98
C TYR A 194 -9.94 -7.11 16.41
N GLN A 195 -10.55 -7.82 15.46
CA GLN A 195 -11.35 -9.02 15.76
C GLN A 195 -10.49 -10.14 16.36
N THR A 196 -9.32 -10.41 15.79
CA THR A 196 -8.38 -11.39 16.34
C THR A 196 -7.91 -10.99 17.73
N PHE A 197 -7.62 -9.70 17.97
CA PHE A 197 -7.31 -9.19 19.30
C PHE A 197 -8.41 -9.50 20.32
N LEU A 198 -9.67 -9.18 20.00
CA LEU A 198 -10.79 -9.41 20.92
C LEU A 198 -10.98 -10.90 21.22
N LEU A 199 -10.94 -11.76 20.19
CA LEU A 199 -11.08 -13.20 20.36
C LEU A 199 -9.98 -13.79 21.23
N THR A 200 -8.72 -13.39 21.01
CA THR A 200 -7.59 -13.84 21.82
C THR A 200 -7.69 -13.35 23.26
N LEU A 201 -8.10 -12.09 23.46
CA LEU A 201 -8.28 -11.53 24.80
C LEU A 201 -9.40 -12.25 25.55
N GLU A 202 -10.55 -12.47 24.92
CA GLU A 202 -11.67 -13.21 25.51
C GLU A 202 -11.27 -14.64 25.88
N SER A 203 -10.51 -15.31 25.00
CA SER A 203 -10.01 -16.66 25.26
C SER A 203 -9.06 -16.68 26.46
N GLN A 204 -8.13 -15.73 26.54
CA GLN A 204 -7.20 -15.61 27.67
C GLN A 204 -7.95 -15.33 28.98
N VAL A 205 -8.89 -14.38 28.98
CA VAL A 205 -9.71 -14.06 30.15
C VAL A 205 -10.54 -15.27 30.59
N LYS A 206 -11.19 -15.97 29.65
CA LYS A 206 -11.96 -17.20 29.96
C LYS A 206 -11.06 -18.28 30.55
N ARG A 207 -9.86 -18.50 30.01
CA ARG A 207 -8.91 -19.50 30.51
C ARG A 207 -8.49 -19.19 31.95
N GLU A 208 -8.02 -17.98 32.22
CA GLU A 208 -7.57 -17.60 33.57
C GLU A 208 -8.72 -17.58 34.60
N LEU A 209 -9.93 -17.18 34.19
CA LEU A 209 -11.10 -17.14 35.07
C LEU A 209 -11.82 -18.49 35.25
N SER A 210 -11.70 -19.44 34.30
CA SER A 210 -12.46 -20.70 34.34
C SER A 210 -11.62 -21.91 34.77
N GLU A 211 -10.35 -22.00 34.36
CA GLU A 211 -9.52 -23.18 34.65
C GLU A 211 -8.76 -23.07 35.99
N LYS A 212 -8.62 -21.87 36.54
CA LYS A 212 -7.89 -21.60 37.79
C LYS A 212 -8.73 -20.92 38.87
N ALA A 213 -10.06 -20.96 38.79
CA ALA A 213 -10.93 -20.39 39.82
C ALA A 213 -10.83 -21.18 41.14
N GLU A 214 -9.81 -20.87 41.95
CA GLU A 214 -9.77 -21.26 43.35
C GLU A 214 -10.89 -20.53 44.11
N ALA A 215 -11.43 -21.18 45.14
CA ALA A 215 -12.41 -20.54 46.01
C ALA A 215 -11.82 -19.22 46.55
N PRO A 216 -12.61 -18.14 46.62
CA PRO A 216 -12.13 -16.85 47.10
C PRO A 216 -11.51 -17.04 48.50
N PRO A 217 -10.34 -16.43 48.76
CA PRO A 217 -9.65 -16.60 50.02
C PRO A 217 -10.52 -16.05 51.17
N SER A 218 -10.46 -16.72 52.32
CA SER A 218 -11.31 -16.44 53.49
C SER A 218 -11.07 -15.05 54.11
N ASP A 219 -9.98 -14.40 53.73
CA ASP A 219 -9.60 -13.05 54.15
C ASP A 219 -10.15 -11.94 53.24
N LEU A 220 -10.96 -12.28 52.23
CA LEU A 220 -11.49 -11.36 51.22
C LEU A 220 -10.42 -10.58 50.45
N SER A 221 -9.17 -11.09 50.44
CA SER A 221 -8.11 -10.51 49.60
C SER A 221 -8.43 -10.71 48.11
N PRO A 222 -7.94 -9.82 47.23
CA PRO A 222 -8.08 -10.01 45.79
C PRO A 222 -7.47 -11.36 45.39
N SER A 223 -8.20 -12.14 44.59
CA SER A 223 -7.67 -13.41 44.11
C SER A 223 -6.30 -13.19 43.42
N PRO A 224 -5.29 -14.02 43.68
CA PRO A 224 -3.98 -13.93 43.01
C PRO A 224 -4.09 -13.90 41.48
N GLN A 225 -5.16 -14.50 40.93
CA GLN A 225 -5.45 -14.53 39.49
C GLN A 225 -5.74 -13.14 38.91
N VAL A 226 -6.35 -12.24 39.70
CA VAL A 226 -6.61 -10.84 39.27
C VAL A 226 -5.31 -10.06 39.11
N SER A 227 -4.24 -10.47 39.81
CA SER A 227 -2.91 -9.84 39.68
C SER A 227 -2.12 -10.33 38.46
N GLN A 228 -2.62 -11.36 37.74
CA GLN A 228 -1.96 -11.99 36.57
C GLN A 228 -2.66 -11.64 35.24
N LEU A 229 -3.80 -10.95 35.28
CA LEU A 229 -4.49 -10.36 34.12
C LEU A 229 -3.78 -9.07 33.66
#